data_AF-A0A850G9Q1-F1
#
_entry.id   AF-A0A850G9Q1-F1
#
_cell.length_a   1.000
_cell.length_b   1.000
_cell.length_c   1.000
_cell.angle_alpha   90.00
_cell.angle_beta   90.00
_cell.angle_gamma   90.00
#
_symmetry.space_group_name_H-M   'P 1'
#
loop_
_entity.id
_entity.type
_entity.pdbx_description
1 polymer ?
#
loop_
_entity_poly.entity_id
_entity_poly.type
_entity_poly.pdbx_seq_one_letter_code
_entity_poly.pdbx_strand_id
1 'polypeptide(L)'
;MTRSLLLSGLLTAALVVAPLQFAHAGPVEDFYTQGQEKFDAGEYAEAADFWAQAVRAVDEGPDSATRQTIMNLALDAYLRAYSADEDRKHVDDAKALLDEYEALLEGSGVELSEEIGTHKTKIDELLAEIAAKEEEARRKAEEEARRQAEANKPAEPPPEPEKPGKPLIIGGAVLTGVGVGGIGVLLGGVIGGLSAQSDYDNAEVGSDEYESAKSRGQTMNALAITGGVIAPIFLGAGIALLVIGVKKNKKAAQNSAVLPVFGPGYAGVGYSARF
;
A
#
# COMPACT_ATOMS: atom_id res chain seq x y z
N MET A 1 -9.11 -1.17 -90.91
CA MET A 1 -7.67 -0.91 -90.91
C MET A 1 -7.42 0.39 -90.18
N THR A 2 -7.00 0.33 -88.91
CA THR A 2 -6.63 1.52 -88.15
C THR A 2 -5.59 1.09 -87.12
N ARG A 3 -4.34 1.53 -87.33
CA ARG A 3 -3.17 1.21 -86.50
C ARG A 3 -3.14 2.16 -85.29
N SER A 4 -3.24 1.63 -84.08
CA SER A 4 -2.91 2.37 -82.85
C SER A 4 -1.41 2.27 -82.60
N LEU A 5 -0.75 3.43 -82.60
CA LEU A 5 0.65 3.60 -82.23
C LEU A 5 0.78 3.67 -80.71
N LEU A 6 1.45 2.68 -80.12
CA LEU A 6 1.91 2.68 -78.73
C LEU A 6 3.16 3.56 -78.63
N LEU A 7 3.04 4.71 -77.96
CA LEU A 7 4.20 5.50 -77.50
C LEU A 7 4.56 5.06 -76.07
N SER A 8 5.63 4.29 -75.94
CA SER A 8 6.28 4.01 -74.65
C SER A 8 7.20 5.17 -74.28
N GLY A 9 6.70 6.07 -73.43
CA GLY A 9 7.52 7.09 -72.77
C GLY A 9 8.22 6.50 -71.55
N LEU A 10 9.53 6.31 -71.65
CA LEU A 10 10.40 5.92 -70.53
C LEU A 10 10.64 7.17 -69.67
N LEU A 11 9.91 7.27 -68.55
CA LEU A 11 10.08 8.32 -67.56
C LEU A 11 11.20 7.90 -66.59
N THR A 12 12.42 8.37 -66.83
CA THR A 12 13.54 8.17 -65.92
C THR A 12 13.39 9.15 -64.75
N ALA A 13 12.77 8.71 -63.65
CA ALA A 13 12.72 9.48 -62.41
C ALA A 13 14.10 9.43 -61.72
N ALA A 14 14.81 10.55 -61.73
CA ALA A 14 16.00 10.74 -60.91
C ALA A 14 15.57 10.88 -59.44
N LEU A 15 15.73 9.82 -58.66
CA LEU A 15 15.49 9.82 -57.22
C LEU A 15 16.67 10.54 -56.55
N VAL A 16 16.52 11.84 -56.32
CA VAL A 16 17.43 12.62 -55.47
C VAL A 16 17.16 12.18 -54.04
N VAL A 17 17.98 11.28 -53.52
CA VAL A 17 18.01 10.94 -52.09
C VAL A 17 18.66 12.12 -51.37
N ALA A 18 17.86 13.14 -51.05
CA ALA A 18 18.26 14.13 -50.06
C ALA A 18 18.43 13.39 -48.72
N PRO A 19 19.48 13.65 -47.94
CA PRO A 19 19.56 13.15 -46.58
C PRO A 19 18.33 13.68 -45.84
N LEU A 20 17.41 12.77 -45.51
CA LEU A 20 16.31 13.04 -44.61
C LEU A 20 16.96 13.44 -43.28
N GLN A 21 17.05 14.75 -43.04
CA GLN A 21 17.26 15.25 -41.70
C GLN A 21 15.99 14.84 -40.94
N PHE A 22 16.07 13.72 -40.23
CA PHE A 22 15.10 13.39 -39.20
C PHE A 22 15.17 14.55 -38.23
N ALA A 23 14.24 15.49 -38.35
CA ALA A 23 13.98 16.43 -37.29
C ALA A 23 13.76 15.56 -36.06
N HIS A 24 14.68 15.64 -35.09
CA HIS A 24 14.51 14.95 -33.82
C HIS A 24 13.16 15.41 -33.29
N ALA A 25 12.22 14.48 -33.17
CA ALA A 25 10.95 14.76 -32.57
C ALA A 25 11.26 15.29 -31.15
N GLY A 26 10.59 16.37 -30.75
CA GLY A 26 10.81 16.91 -29.41
C GLY A 26 10.42 15.88 -28.35
N PRO A 27 10.84 16.06 -27.09
CA PRO A 27 10.54 15.12 -26.01
C PRO A 27 9.03 14.83 -25.85
N VAL A 28 8.16 15.80 -26.21
CA VAL A 28 6.70 15.62 -26.21
C VAL A 28 6.25 14.50 -27.15
N GLU A 29 6.79 14.45 -28.37
CA GLU A 29 6.37 13.47 -29.39
C GLU A 29 6.83 12.05 -29.03
N ASP A 30 8.04 11.93 -28.48
CA ASP A 30 8.59 10.66 -28.01
C ASP A 30 7.73 10.08 -26.88
N PHE A 31 7.36 10.91 -25.90
CA PHE A 31 6.47 10.51 -24.82
C PHE A 31 5.06 10.21 -25.32
N TYR A 32 4.54 11.02 -26.25
CA TYR A 32 3.21 10.80 -26.84
C TYR A 32 3.14 9.45 -27.57
N THR A 33 4.15 9.15 -28.39
CA THR A 33 4.24 7.90 -29.16
C THR A 33 4.34 6.69 -28.22
N GLN A 34 5.22 6.75 -27.22
CA GLN A 34 5.34 5.67 -26.22
C GLN A 34 4.03 5.48 -25.44
N GLY A 35 3.36 6.56 -25.05
CA GLY A 35 2.06 6.48 -24.40
C GLY A 35 1.00 5.80 -25.28
N GLN A 36 0.97 6.13 -26.58
CA GLN A 36 0.06 5.51 -27.54
C GLN A 36 0.35 4.01 -27.72
N GLU A 37 1.62 3.63 -27.87
CA GLU A 37 2.03 2.22 -27.97
C GLU A 37 1.58 1.41 -26.75
N LYS A 38 1.77 1.97 -25.55
CA LYS A 38 1.33 1.35 -24.29
C LYS A 38 -0.18 1.25 -24.18
N PHE A 39 -0.88 2.31 -24.58
CA PHE A 39 -2.34 2.33 -24.57
C PHE A 39 -2.93 1.26 -25.49
N ASP A 40 -2.38 1.13 -26.70
CA ASP A 40 -2.80 0.13 -27.69
C ASP A 40 -2.49 -1.31 -27.23
N ALA A 41 -1.47 -1.50 -26.39
CA ALA A 41 -1.16 -2.76 -25.72
C ALA A 41 -2.08 -3.07 -24.52
N GLY A 42 -2.94 -2.13 -24.10
CA GLY A 42 -3.78 -2.25 -22.90
C GLY A 42 -3.04 -1.98 -21.59
N GLU A 43 -1.79 -1.50 -21.67
CA GLU A 43 -0.95 -1.09 -20.55
C GLU A 43 -1.28 0.37 -20.15
N TYR A 44 -2.50 0.56 -19.64
CA TYR A 44 -3.06 1.90 -19.43
C TYR A 44 -2.31 2.73 -18.38
N ALA A 45 -1.72 2.10 -17.36
CA ALA A 45 -0.96 2.81 -16.34
C ALA A 45 0.31 3.43 -16.91
N GLU A 46 1.10 2.63 -17.64
CA GLU A 46 2.30 3.07 -18.32
C GLU A 46 1.99 4.12 -19.39
N ALA A 47 0.88 3.96 -20.12
CA ALA A 47 0.41 4.95 -21.09
C ALA A 47 0.16 6.31 -20.43
N ALA A 48 -0.55 6.30 -19.28
CA ALA A 48 -0.85 7.49 -18.51
C ALA A 48 0.44 8.19 -18.00
N ASP A 49 1.42 7.42 -17.52
CA ASP A 49 2.72 7.94 -17.08
C ASP A 49 3.49 8.63 -18.21
N PHE A 50 3.50 8.05 -19.41
CA PHE A 50 4.13 8.66 -20.58
C PHE A 50 3.41 9.93 -21.02
N TRP A 51 2.08 9.92 -21.09
CA TRP A 51 1.34 11.13 -21.43
C TRP A 51 1.44 12.21 -20.34
N ALA A 52 1.53 11.86 -19.06
CA ALA A 52 1.81 12.81 -17.99
C ALA A 52 3.19 13.47 -18.16
N GLN A 53 4.21 12.72 -18.58
CA GLN A 53 5.52 13.29 -18.94
C GLN A 53 5.43 14.18 -20.18
N ALA A 54 4.66 13.79 -21.20
CA ALA A 54 4.40 14.61 -22.37
C ALA A 54 3.73 15.94 -22.00
N VAL A 55 2.70 15.93 -21.13
CA VAL A 55 2.07 17.15 -20.59
C VAL A 55 3.11 18.08 -19.99
N ARG A 56 4.01 17.57 -19.14
CA ARG A 56 5.05 18.38 -18.48
C ARG A 56 6.09 18.92 -19.46
N ALA A 57 6.35 18.20 -20.55
CA ALA A 57 7.34 18.57 -21.57
C ALA A 57 6.82 19.58 -22.61
N VAL A 58 5.52 19.90 -22.63
CA VAL A 58 5.00 20.95 -23.52
C VAL A 58 5.59 22.31 -23.11
N ASP A 59 6.24 23.01 -24.03
CA ASP A 59 6.82 24.35 -23.80
C ASP A 59 5.79 25.49 -23.94
N GLU A 60 4.62 25.19 -24.52
CA GLU A 60 3.54 26.14 -24.75
C GLU A 60 2.83 26.54 -23.44
N GLY A 61 2.00 27.59 -23.48
CA GLY A 61 1.24 28.02 -22.31
C GLY A 61 0.33 26.93 -21.72
N PRO A 62 -0.11 27.09 -20.46
CA PRO A 62 -1.13 26.25 -19.82
C PRO A 62 -2.37 25.99 -20.68
N ASP A 63 -2.78 26.98 -21.47
CA ASP A 63 -3.99 26.98 -22.29
C ASP A 63 -3.81 26.35 -23.67
N SER A 64 -2.62 25.83 -23.98
CA SER A 64 -2.36 25.21 -25.28
C SER A 64 -3.26 24.00 -25.51
N ALA A 65 -3.85 23.94 -26.71
CA ALA A 65 -4.69 22.81 -27.12
C ALA A 65 -3.91 21.48 -27.08
N THR A 66 -2.59 21.52 -27.37
CA THR A 66 -1.69 20.38 -27.27
C THR A 66 -1.66 19.82 -25.85
N ARG A 67 -1.36 20.67 -24.85
CA ARG A 67 -1.28 20.26 -23.44
C ARG A 67 -2.62 19.73 -22.94
N GLN A 68 -3.73 20.40 -23.27
CA GLN A 68 -5.08 19.96 -22.89
C GLN A 68 -5.42 18.58 -23.48
N THR A 69 -5.10 18.34 -24.74
CA THR A 69 -5.36 17.05 -25.40
C THR A 69 -4.58 15.93 -24.73
N ILE A 70 -3.28 16.12 -24.49
CA ILE A 70 -2.43 15.12 -23.84
C ILE A 70 -2.87 14.90 -22.38
N MET A 71 -3.28 15.96 -21.68
CA MET A 71 -3.81 15.87 -20.32
C MET A 71 -5.08 15.02 -20.26
N ASN A 72 -6.04 15.26 -21.14
CA ASN A 72 -7.26 14.45 -21.23
C ASN A 72 -6.94 12.97 -21.45
N LEU A 73 -5.98 12.67 -22.34
CA LEU A 73 -5.54 11.29 -22.60
C LEU A 73 -4.91 10.64 -21.37
N ALA A 74 -4.02 11.36 -20.66
CA ALA A 74 -3.40 10.86 -19.44
C ALA A 74 -4.43 10.55 -18.35
N LEU A 75 -5.39 11.46 -18.12
CA LEU A 75 -6.44 11.25 -17.11
C LEU A 75 -7.38 10.10 -17.48
N ASP A 76 -7.80 9.97 -18.74
CA ASP A 76 -8.61 8.83 -19.19
C ASP A 76 -7.85 7.50 -19.01
N ALA A 77 -6.56 7.47 -19.33
CA ALA A 77 -5.72 6.27 -19.16
C ALA A 77 -5.60 5.84 -17.70
N TYR A 78 -5.35 6.76 -16.76
CA TYR A 78 -5.35 6.44 -15.33
C TYR A 78 -6.71 5.88 -14.85
N LEU A 79 -7.81 6.46 -15.30
CA LEU A 79 -9.15 5.97 -14.93
C LEU A 79 -9.43 4.57 -15.49
N ARG A 80 -8.93 4.26 -16.68
CA ARG A 80 -8.99 2.90 -17.24
C ARG A 80 -8.08 1.91 -16.51
N ALA A 81 -6.88 2.34 -16.10
CA ALA A 81 -5.98 1.54 -15.29
C ALA A 81 -6.65 1.16 -13.96
N TYR A 82 -7.20 2.14 -13.24
CA TYR A 82 -7.99 1.89 -12.03
C TYR A 82 -9.17 0.94 -12.28
N SER A 83 -9.89 1.12 -13.39
CA SER A 83 -11.02 0.23 -13.73
C SER A 83 -10.59 -1.21 -14.02
N ALA A 84 -9.32 -1.44 -14.38
CA ALA A 84 -8.79 -2.74 -14.74
C ALA A 84 -8.33 -3.56 -13.52
N ASP A 85 -7.70 -2.92 -12.53
CA ASP A 85 -7.09 -3.61 -11.37
C ASP A 85 -7.58 -3.13 -10.00
N GLU A 86 -8.43 -2.10 -9.94
CA GLU A 86 -8.90 -1.43 -8.73
C GLU A 86 -7.77 -0.90 -7.81
N ASP A 87 -6.56 -0.66 -8.35
CA ASP A 87 -5.46 -0.09 -7.58
C ASP A 87 -5.65 1.42 -7.40
N ARG A 88 -5.90 1.82 -6.15
CA ARG A 88 -6.05 3.22 -5.71
C ARG A 88 -4.93 4.12 -6.24
N LYS A 89 -3.71 3.59 -6.40
CA LYS A 89 -2.55 4.37 -6.86
C LYS A 89 -2.85 5.14 -8.15
N HIS A 90 -3.58 4.54 -9.10
CA HIS A 90 -3.91 5.19 -10.38
C HIS A 90 -4.78 6.44 -10.19
N VAL A 91 -5.74 6.41 -9.26
CA VAL A 91 -6.61 7.55 -8.95
C VAL A 91 -5.82 8.63 -8.21
N ASP A 92 -4.94 8.24 -7.30
CA ASP A 92 -4.05 9.16 -6.57
C ASP A 92 -3.08 9.87 -7.55
N ASP A 93 -2.50 9.15 -8.53
CA ASP A 93 -1.61 9.72 -9.55
C ASP A 93 -2.36 10.67 -10.51
N ALA A 94 -3.57 10.29 -10.95
CA ALA A 94 -4.43 11.16 -11.76
C ALA A 94 -4.75 12.47 -11.02
N LYS A 95 -5.06 12.38 -9.73
CA LYS A 95 -5.32 13.54 -8.88
C LYS A 95 -4.09 14.43 -8.75
N ALA A 96 -2.91 13.84 -8.55
CA ALA A 96 -1.65 14.58 -8.45
C ALA A 96 -1.32 15.33 -9.75
N LEU A 97 -1.50 14.68 -10.91
CA LEU A 97 -1.30 15.31 -12.22
C LEU A 97 -2.29 16.47 -12.44
N LEU A 98 -3.55 16.29 -12.05
CA LEU A 98 -4.56 17.32 -12.15
C LEU A 98 -4.24 18.52 -11.24
N ASP A 99 -3.82 18.30 -10.00
CA ASP A 99 -3.43 19.36 -9.06
C ASP A 99 -2.24 20.18 -9.57
N GLU A 100 -1.25 19.51 -10.16
CA GLU A 100 -0.10 20.16 -10.81
C GLU A 100 -0.57 21.10 -11.94
N TYR A 101 -1.54 20.67 -12.73
CA TYR A 101 -2.07 21.44 -13.85
C TYR A 101 -3.00 22.57 -13.44
N GLU A 102 -3.83 22.38 -12.40
CA GLU A 102 -4.63 23.47 -11.83
C GLU A 102 -3.73 24.58 -11.26
N ALA A 103 -2.64 24.23 -10.58
CA ALA A 103 -1.67 25.20 -10.09
C ALA A 103 -1.00 26.00 -11.24
N LEU A 104 -0.72 25.33 -12.37
CA LEU A 104 -0.21 25.98 -13.58
C LEU A 104 -1.24 26.96 -14.17
N LEU A 105 -2.51 26.56 -14.23
CA LEU A 105 -3.62 27.38 -14.74
C LEU A 105 -3.87 28.61 -13.86
N GLU A 106 -3.88 28.45 -12.53
CA GLU A 106 -4.03 29.56 -11.58
C GLU A 106 -2.97 30.64 -11.79
N GLY A 107 -1.72 30.24 -12.04
CA GLY A 107 -0.63 31.18 -12.34
C GLY A 107 -0.80 31.98 -13.63
N SER A 108 -1.64 31.49 -14.55
CA SER A 108 -1.94 32.11 -15.85
C SER A 108 -3.28 32.85 -15.92
N GLY A 109 -4.17 32.64 -14.95
CA GLY A 109 -5.54 33.19 -14.95
C GLY A 109 -6.48 32.52 -15.97
N VAL A 110 -6.13 31.32 -16.44
CA VAL A 110 -6.94 30.52 -17.36
C VAL A 110 -7.77 29.53 -16.55
N GLU A 111 -9.03 29.32 -16.93
CA GLU A 111 -9.90 28.33 -16.30
C GLU A 111 -9.67 26.92 -16.86
N LEU A 112 -9.99 25.91 -16.06
CA LEU A 112 -9.95 24.51 -16.47
C LEU A 112 -10.94 24.25 -17.62
N SER A 113 -10.57 23.47 -18.63
CA SER A 113 -11.52 23.09 -19.68
C SER A 113 -12.63 22.19 -19.12
N GLU A 114 -13.81 22.25 -19.74
CA GLU A 114 -14.98 21.45 -19.32
C GLU A 114 -14.70 19.94 -19.29
N GLU A 115 -13.95 19.43 -20.27
CA GLU A 115 -13.55 18.02 -20.34
C GLU A 115 -12.65 17.61 -19.16
N ILE A 116 -11.63 18.40 -18.84
CA ILE A 116 -10.74 18.12 -17.71
C ILE A 116 -11.52 18.29 -16.39
N GLY A 117 -12.42 19.28 -16.31
CA GLY A 117 -13.34 19.44 -15.19
C GLY A 117 -14.23 18.22 -14.95
N THR A 118 -14.68 17.55 -16.03
CA THR A 118 -15.43 16.30 -15.91
C THR A 118 -14.56 15.17 -15.35
N HIS A 119 -13.29 15.08 -15.74
CA HIS A 119 -12.35 14.09 -15.18
C HIS A 119 -12.07 14.37 -13.71
N LYS A 120 -11.91 15.65 -13.33
CA LYS A 120 -11.78 16.06 -11.93
C LYS A 120 -12.91 15.53 -11.07
N THR A 121 -14.15 15.78 -11.48
CA THR A 121 -15.33 15.29 -10.72
C THR A 121 -15.30 13.77 -10.56
N LYS A 122 -14.99 13.03 -11.63
CA LYS A 122 -14.88 11.56 -11.55
C LYS A 122 -13.78 11.09 -10.59
N ILE A 123 -12.61 11.73 -10.63
CA ILE A 123 -11.49 11.40 -9.74
C ILE A 123 -11.88 11.66 -8.28
N ASP A 124 -12.49 12.81 -7.98
CA ASP A 124 -12.94 13.16 -6.63
C ASP A 124 -14.03 12.19 -6.12
N GLU A 125 -14.96 11.80 -6.98
CA GLU A 125 -16.00 10.80 -6.67
C GLU A 125 -15.38 9.42 -6.37
N LEU A 126 -14.42 8.97 -7.18
CA LEU A 126 -13.71 7.70 -6.96
C LEU A 126 -12.93 7.70 -5.65
N LEU A 127 -12.21 8.79 -5.34
CA LEU A 127 -11.48 8.90 -4.07
C LEU A 127 -12.43 8.85 -2.87
N ALA A 128 -13.59 9.50 -2.96
CA ALA A 128 -14.62 9.44 -1.91
C ALA A 128 -15.19 8.02 -1.76
N GLU A 129 -15.44 7.31 -2.86
CA GLU A 129 -15.90 5.93 -2.84
C GLU A 129 -14.87 4.98 -2.21
N ILE A 130 -13.60 5.10 -2.59
CA ILE A 130 -12.48 4.31 -2.04
C ILE A 130 -12.38 4.54 -0.54
N ALA A 131 -12.39 5.80 -0.08
CA ALA A 131 -12.33 6.13 1.34
C ALA A 131 -13.51 5.54 2.13
N ALA A 132 -14.72 5.55 1.55
CA ALA A 132 -15.89 4.94 2.19
C ALA A 132 -15.78 3.41 2.31
N LYS A 133 -15.27 2.73 1.26
CA LYS A 133 -15.01 1.28 1.29
C LYS A 133 -13.95 0.91 2.33
N GLU A 134 -12.86 1.67 2.40
CA GLU A 134 -11.79 1.48 3.39
C GLU A 134 -12.31 1.64 4.83
N GLU A 135 -13.15 2.65 5.09
CA GLU A 135 -13.79 2.87 6.39
C GLU A 135 -14.71 1.70 6.78
N GLU A 136 -15.54 1.23 5.85
CA GLU A 136 -16.44 0.11 6.07
C GLU A 136 -15.64 -1.18 6.36
N ALA A 137 -14.59 -1.44 5.59
CA ALA A 137 -13.70 -2.57 5.80
C ALA A 137 -13.04 -2.50 7.20
N ARG A 138 -12.55 -1.32 7.60
CA ARG A 138 -11.96 -1.11 8.93
C ARG A 138 -12.98 -1.38 10.04
N ARG A 139 -14.20 -0.86 9.92
CA ARG A 139 -15.28 -1.11 10.89
C ARG A 139 -15.63 -2.59 11.02
N LYS A 140 -15.71 -3.33 9.90
CA LYS A 140 -15.96 -4.78 9.91
C LYS A 140 -14.82 -5.53 10.59
N ALA A 141 -13.57 -5.17 10.30
CA ALA A 141 -12.39 -5.76 10.93
C ALA A 141 -12.35 -5.51 12.45
N GLU A 142 -12.67 -4.28 12.90
CA GLU A 142 -12.78 -3.94 14.33
C GLU A 142 -13.90 -4.74 15.03
N GLU A 143 -15.06 -4.88 14.39
CA GLU A 143 -16.17 -5.68 14.93
C GLU A 143 -15.79 -7.16 15.04
N GLU A 144 -15.14 -7.73 14.03
CA GLU A 144 -14.67 -9.10 14.05
C GLU A 144 -13.62 -9.32 15.15
N ALA A 145 -12.64 -8.42 15.26
CA ALA A 145 -11.63 -8.45 16.31
C ALA A 145 -12.27 -8.40 17.70
N ARG A 146 -13.30 -7.58 17.89
CA ARG A 146 -14.06 -7.52 19.15
C ARG A 146 -14.80 -8.83 19.43
N ARG A 147 -15.47 -9.43 18.44
CA ARG A 147 -16.15 -10.74 18.59
C ARG A 147 -15.16 -11.84 18.97
N GLN A 148 -14.00 -11.88 18.33
CA GLN A 148 -12.93 -12.84 18.66
C GLN A 148 -12.40 -12.62 20.08
N ALA A 149 -12.23 -11.36 20.52
CA ALA A 149 -11.81 -11.04 21.89
C ALA A 149 -12.87 -11.46 22.94
N GLU A 150 -14.16 -11.32 22.63
CA GLU A 150 -15.25 -11.77 23.50
C GLU A 150 -15.35 -13.31 23.57
N ALA A 151 -15.14 -14.01 22.45
CA ALA A 151 -15.15 -15.47 22.39
C ALA A 151 -13.94 -16.11 23.10
N ASN A 152 -12.78 -15.46 23.06
CA ASN A 152 -11.55 -15.93 23.71
C ASN A 152 -11.41 -15.50 25.17
N LYS A 153 -12.48 -14.96 25.81
CA LYS A 153 -12.47 -14.75 27.25
C LYS A 153 -12.21 -16.10 27.94
N PRO A 154 -11.11 -16.28 28.68
CA PRO A 154 -10.84 -17.52 29.38
C PRO A 154 -12.02 -17.85 30.29
N ALA A 155 -12.48 -19.10 30.26
CA ALA A 155 -13.40 -19.59 31.29
C ALA A 155 -12.78 -19.30 32.66
N GLU A 156 -13.55 -18.68 33.56
CA GLU A 156 -13.09 -18.44 34.93
C GLU A 156 -12.54 -19.76 35.50
N PRO A 157 -11.26 -19.82 35.87
CA PRO A 157 -10.72 -21.04 36.44
C PRO A 157 -11.50 -21.37 37.72
N PRO A 158 -11.77 -22.65 38.00
CA PRO A 158 -12.34 -23.05 39.27
C PRO A 158 -11.50 -22.43 40.41
N PRO A 159 -12.13 -21.95 41.50
CA PRO A 159 -11.44 -21.21 42.55
C PRO A 159 -10.38 -22.10 43.21
N GLU A 160 -9.15 -22.01 42.74
CA GLU A 160 -7.98 -22.47 43.48
C GLU A 160 -7.61 -21.42 44.53
N PRO A 161 -7.13 -21.81 45.72
CA PRO A 161 -6.60 -20.87 46.70
C PRO A 161 -5.45 -20.05 46.10
N GLU A 162 -5.73 -18.80 45.75
CA GLU A 162 -4.94 -17.99 44.82
C GLU A 162 -3.67 -17.38 45.43
N LYS A 163 -2.57 -17.43 44.66
CA LYS A 163 -1.54 -16.39 44.73
C LYS A 163 -2.00 -15.22 43.83
N PRO A 164 -2.25 -14.02 44.38
CA PRO A 164 -3.05 -12.97 43.73
C PRO A 164 -2.48 -12.35 42.44
N GLY A 165 -1.25 -12.69 42.03
CA GLY A 165 -0.61 -12.22 40.79
C GLY A 165 -0.45 -13.27 39.69
N LYS A 166 -0.71 -14.56 39.94
CA LYS A 166 -0.52 -15.63 38.94
C LYS A 166 -1.27 -15.43 37.61
N PRO A 167 -2.58 -15.12 37.59
CA PRO A 167 -3.33 -14.99 36.33
C PRO A 167 -2.83 -13.81 35.46
N LEU A 168 -2.38 -12.71 36.08
CA LEU A 168 -1.81 -11.57 35.36
C LEU A 168 -0.47 -11.90 34.70
N ILE A 169 0.36 -12.72 35.37
CA ILE A 169 1.64 -13.17 34.82
C ILE A 169 1.41 -14.12 33.64
N ILE A 170 0.46 -15.05 33.76
CA ILE A 170 0.12 -15.99 32.68
C ILE A 170 -0.45 -15.24 31.47
N GLY A 171 -1.42 -14.36 31.68
CA GLY A 171 -2.00 -13.55 30.61
C GLY A 171 -0.95 -12.64 29.95
N GLY A 172 -0.10 -11.99 30.76
CA GLY A 172 0.99 -11.18 30.24
C GLY A 172 2.00 -11.98 29.41
N ALA A 173 2.38 -13.18 29.85
CA ALA A 173 3.30 -14.05 29.12
C ALA A 173 2.72 -14.52 27.77
N VAL A 174 1.43 -14.85 27.70
CA VAL A 174 0.76 -15.22 26.44
C VAL A 174 0.74 -14.03 25.48
N LEU A 175 0.32 -12.84 25.93
CA LEU A 175 0.27 -11.64 25.07
C LEU A 175 1.66 -11.22 24.60
N THR A 176 2.67 -11.25 25.47
CA THR A 176 4.06 -10.99 25.06
C THR A 176 4.55 -12.04 24.07
N GLY A 177 4.20 -13.32 24.26
CA GLY A 177 4.52 -14.39 23.31
C GLY A 177 3.91 -14.16 21.92
N VAL A 178 2.63 -13.78 21.86
CA VAL A 178 1.96 -13.40 20.61
C VAL A 178 2.61 -12.17 19.98
N GLY A 179 2.93 -11.14 20.78
CA GLY A 179 3.62 -9.94 20.30
C GLY A 179 4.99 -10.25 19.69
N VAL A 180 5.79 -11.10 20.33
CA VAL A 180 7.08 -11.57 19.80
C VAL A 180 6.90 -12.41 18.53
N GLY A 181 5.88 -13.27 18.47
CA GLY A 181 5.51 -13.99 17.26
C GLY A 181 5.16 -13.06 16.10
N GLY A 182 4.44 -11.96 16.37
CA GLY A 182 4.12 -10.92 15.40
C GLY A 182 5.36 -10.21 14.84
N ILE A 183 6.39 -9.98 15.67
CA ILE A 183 7.70 -9.47 15.19
C ILE A 183 8.33 -10.46 14.21
N GLY A 184 8.26 -11.77 14.49
CA GLY A 184 8.73 -12.80 13.58
C GLY A 184 8.01 -12.77 12.23
N VAL A 185 6.68 -12.58 12.24
CA VAL A 185 5.88 -12.42 11.00
C VAL A 185 6.27 -11.15 10.25
N LEU A 186 6.47 -10.02 10.94
CA LEU A 186 6.93 -8.79 10.32
C LEU A 186 8.30 -8.97 9.65
N LEU A 187 9.27 -9.54 10.36
CA LEU A 187 10.61 -9.76 9.82
C LEU A 187 10.59 -10.74 8.64
N GLY A 188 9.78 -11.80 8.73
CA GLY A 188 9.55 -12.73 7.63
C GLY A 188 8.91 -12.06 6.41
N GLY A 189 7.92 -11.18 6.61
CA GLY A 189 7.28 -10.40 5.56
C GLY A 189 8.25 -9.41 4.90
N VAL A 190 9.08 -8.71 5.68
CA VAL A 190 10.08 -7.77 5.13
C VAL A 190 11.14 -8.51 4.31
N ILE A 191 11.73 -9.58 4.85
CA ILE A 191 12.77 -10.34 4.14
C ILE A 191 12.18 -11.03 2.90
N GLY A 192 10.99 -11.63 3.04
CA GLY A 192 10.28 -12.26 1.92
C GLY A 192 9.87 -11.27 0.85
N GLY A 193 9.47 -10.05 1.24
CA GLY A 193 9.14 -8.96 0.32
C GLY A 193 10.34 -8.46 -0.46
N LEU A 194 11.49 -8.27 0.21
CA LEU A 194 12.74 -7.90 -0.46
C LEU A 194 13.21 -8.96 -1.47
N SER A 195 13.07 -10.25 -1.11
CA SER A 195 13.36 -11.35 -2.04
C SER A 195 12.38 -11.37 -3.21
N ALA A 196 11.09 -11.21 -2.97
CA ALA A 196 10.08 -11.19 -4.02
C ALA A 196 10.26 -10.00 -4.97
N GLN A 197 10.69 -8.84 -4.46
CA GLN A 197 11.02 -7.68 -5.28
C GLN A 197 12.25 -7.95 -6.15
N SER A 198 13.30 -8.55 -5.59
CA SER A 198 14.47 -8.97 -6.37
C SER A 198 14.10 -9.98 -7.46
N ASP A 199 13.22 -10.95 -7.16
CA ASP A 199 12.75 -11.93 -8.15
C ASP A 199 11.92 -11.24 -9.24
N TYR A 200 11.07 -10.29 -8.85
CA TYR A 200 10.25 -9.49 -9.76
C TYR A 200 11.11 -8.64 -10.71
N ASP A 201 12.14 -7.94 -10.20
CA ASP A 201 13.03 -7.09 -11.00
C ASP A 201 13.88 -7.88 -12.01
N ASN A 202 14.11 -9.17 -11.76
CA ASN A 202 14.87 -10.06 -12.63
C ASN A 202 14.00 -10.93 -13.54
N ALA A 203 12.69 -10.97 -13.33
CA ALA A 203 11.77 -11.76 -14.14
C ALA A 203 11.44 -11.03 -15.45
N GLU A 204 11.32 -11.78 -16.54
CA GLU A 204 10.86 -11.23 -17.81
C GLU A 204 9.39 -10.83 -17.69
N VAL A 205 9.06 -9.61 -18.11
CA VAL A 205 7.70 -9.07 -18.02
C VAL A 205 6.73 -9.98 -18.77
N GLY A 206 5.65 -10.40 -18.09
CA GLY A 206 4.64 -11.31 -18.63
C GLY A 206 4.94 -12.80 -18.48
N SER A 207 6.06 -13.18 -17.85
CA SER A 207 6.33 -14.58 -17.47
C SER A 207 5.49 -15.05 -16.28
N ASP A 208 5.29 -16.37 -16.16
CA ASP A 208 4.69 -16.97 -14.97
C ASP A 208 5.51 -16.66 -13.71
N GLU A 209 6.84 -16.54 -13.84
CA GLU A 209 7.71 -16.13 -12.74
C GLU A 209 7.40 -14.70 -12.25
N TYR A 210 7.16 -13.76 -13.17
CA TYR A 210 6.81 -12.37 -12.87
C TYR A 210 5.51 -12.26 -12.06
N GLU A 211 4.44 -12.93 -12.50
CA GLU A 211 3.15 -12.96 -11.78
C GLU A 211 3.25 -13.64 -10.40
N SER A 212 4.06 -14.70 -10.32
CA SER A 212 4.31 -15.38 -9.04
C SER A 212 5.10 -14.50 -8.06
N ALA A 213 6.04 -13.69 -8.56
CA ALA A 213 6.81 -12.77 -7.74
C ALA A 213 5.95 -11.60 -7.25
N LYS A 214 5.09 -11.05 -8.12
CA LYS A 214 4.13 -9.98 -7.81
C LYS A 214 3.14 -10.41 -6.70
N SER A 215 2.47 -11.56 -6.87
CA SER A 215 1.52 -12.08 -5.89
C SER A 215 2.18 -12.44 -4.54
N ARG A 216 3.41 -12.97 -4.58
CA ARG A 216 4.21 -13.21 -3.36
C ARG A 216 4.59 -11.90 -2.67
N GLY A 217 4.99 -10.88 -3.42
CA GLY A 217 5.29 -9.54 -2.91
C GLY A 217 4.10 -8.92 -2.19
N GLN A 218 2.90 -8.98 -2.78
CA GLN A 218 1.66 -8.50 -2.16
C GLN A 218 1.36 -9.23 -0.84
N THR A 219 1.48 -10.55 -0.84
CA THR A 219 1.27 -11.37 0.38
C THR A 219 2.28 -11.01 1.48
N MET A 220 3.55 -10.82 1.11
CA MET A 220 4.61 -10.47 2.06
C MET A 220 4.46 -9.06 2.62
N ASN A 221 3.99 -8.11 1.81
CA ASN A 221 3.67 -6.77 2.28
C ASN A 221 2.49 -6.79 3.26
N ALA A 222 1.44 -7.54 2.94
CA ALA A 222 0.31 -7.74 3.86
C ALA A 222 0.76 -8.36 5.21
N LEU A 223 1.67 -9.35 5.19
CA LEU A 223 2.25 -9.94 6.40
C LEU A 223 3.08 -8.92 7.20
N ALA A 224 3.88 -8.10 6.53
CA ALA A 224 4.69 -7.07 7.17
C ALA A 224 3.82 -6.01 7.87
N ILE A 225 2.78 -5.52 7.19
CA ILE A 225 1.82 -4.55 7.74
C ILE A 225 1.07 -5.16 8.93
N THR A 226 0.53 -6.38 8.77
CA THR A 226 -0.21 -7.08 9.83
C THR A 226 0.65 -7.31 11.07
N GLY A 227 1.87 -7.81 10.88
CA GLY A 227 2.84 -8.00 11.96
C GLY A 227 3.21 -6.68 12.64
N GLY A 228 3.36 -5.59 11.87
CA GLY A 228 3.75 -4.27 12.36
C GLY A 228 2.72 -3.59 13.25
N VAL A 229 1.43 -3.79 12.99
CA VAL A 229 0.36 -3.21 13.83
C VAL A 229 0.09 -4.08 15.07
N ILE A 230 0.06 -5.40 14.91
CA ILE A 230 -0.29 -6.33 15.99
C ILE A 230 0.82 -6.40 17.05
N ALA A 231 2.09 -6.49 16.64
CA ALA A 231 3.21 -6.67 17.56
C ALA A 231 3.28 -5.62 18.69
N PRO A 232 3.27 -4.29 18.44
CA PRO A 232 3.42 -3.29 19.50
C PRO A 232 2.25 -3.30 20.49
N ILE A 233 1.02 -3.56 20.03
CA ILE A 233 -0.17 -3.59 20.88
C ILE A 233 -0.07 -4.74 21.88
N PHE A 234 0.18 -5.95 21.39
CA PHE A 234 0.25 -7.15 22.21
C PHE A 234 1.47 -7.16 23.13
N LEU A 235 2.62 -6.68 22.63
CA LEU A 235 3.84 -6.58 23.43
C LEU A 235 3.68 -5.56 24.57
N GLY A 236 3.11 -4.39 24.28
CA GLY A 236 2.84 -3.35 25.28
C GLY A 236 1.87 -3.83 26.37
N ALA A 237 0.74 -4.43 25.98
CA ALA A 237 -0.24 -4.97 26.91
C ALA A 237 0.34 -6.13 27.75
N GLY A 238 1.09 -7.04 27.13
CA GLY A 238 1.71 -8.18 27.81
C GLY A 238 2.72 -7.76 28.88
N ILE A 239 3.60 -6.80 28.55
CA ILE A 239 4.59 -6.26 29.50
C ILE A 239 3.88 -5.58 30.68
N ALA A 240 2.83 -4.79 30.44
CA ALA A 240 2.08 -4.12 31.49
C ALA A 240 1.46 -5.14 32.48
N LEU A 241 0.84 -6.21 31.99
CA LEU A 241 0.26 -7.26 32.84
C LEU A 241 1.33 -8.02 33.64
N LEU A 242 2.48 -8.32 33.04
CA LEU A 242 3.61 -8.94 33.74
C LEU A 242 4.08 -8.08 34.92
N VAL A 243 4.29 -6.78 34.70
CA VAL A 243 4.75 -5.85 35.74
C VAL A 243 3.73 -5.76 36.89
N ILE A 244 2.44 -5.63 36.57
CA ILE A 244 1.38 -5.55 37.58
C ILE A 244 1.29 -6.88 38.36
N GLY A 245 1.36 -8.02 37.66
CA GLY A 245 1.32 -9.35 38.27
C GLY A 245 2.48 -9.60 39.24
N VAL A 246 3.70 -9.26 38.86
CA VAL A 246 4.89 -9.35 39.73
C VAL A 246 4.75 -8.44 40.95
N LYS A 247 4.29 -7.20 40.77
CA LYS A 247 4.09 -6.25 41.88
C LYS A 247 3.03 -6.74 42.87
N LYS A 248 1.95 -7.36 42.37
CA LYS A 248 0.87 -7.92 43.19
C LYS A 248 1.33 -9.15 43.99
N ASN A 249 2.14 -10.04 43.38
CA ASN A 249 2.78 -11.15 44.08
C ASN A 249 3.74 -10.67 45.18
N LYS A 250 4.54 -9.63 44.92
CA LYS A 250 5.46 -9.07 45.93
C LYS A 250 4.73 -8.49 47.13
N LYS A 251 3.63 -7.75 46.91
CA LYS A 251 2.80 -7.22 48.00
C LYS A 251 2.14 -8.33 48.83
N ALA A 252 1.65 -9.39 48.17
CA ALA A 252 1.08 -10.53 48.89
C ALA A 252 2.12 -11.28 49.73
N ALA A 253 3.35 -11.42 49.23
CA ALA A 253 4.46 -11.99 49.98
C ALA A 253 4.87 -11.13 51.19
N GLN A 254 4.70 -9.80 51.14
CA GLN A 254 4.98 -8.92 52.29
C GLN A 254 3.94 -9.03 53.41
N ASN A 255 2.72 -9.47 53.09
CA ASN A 255 1.64 -9.67 54.07
C ASN A 255 1.66 -11.07 54.72
N SER A 256 2.62 -11.91 54.36
CA SER A 256 2.85 -13.23 54.94
C SER A 256 4.27 -13.26 55.51
N ALA A 257 4.39 -13.21 56.83
CA ALA A 257 5.68 -13.25 57.53
C ALA A 257 5.83 -14.57 58.26
N VAL A 258 6.93 -15.26 57.97
CA VAL A 258 7.41 -16.38 58.77
C VAL A 258 8.39 -15.80 59.79
N LEU A 259 7.99 -15.77 61.06
CA LEU A 259 8.79 -15.19 62.12
C LEU A 259 9.33 -16.32 63.01
N PRO A 260 10.63 -16.37 63.32
CA PRO A 260 11.12 -17.28 64.33
C PRO A 260 10.60 -16.85 65.70
N VAL A 261 10.02 -17.79 66.44
CA VAL A 261 9.49 -17.56 67.79
C VAL A 261 10.37 -18.31 68.78
N PHE A 262 10.98 -17.57 69.71
CA PHE A 262 11.83 -18.12 70.77
C PHE A 262 11.16 -17.88 72.13
N GLY A 263 11.12 -18.92 72.97
CA GLY A 263 10.65 -18.82 74.35
C GLY A 263 11.42 -19.76 75.28
N PRO A 264 11.31 -19.58 76.61
CA PRO A 264 12.01 -20.45 77.56
C PRO A 264 11.62 -21.92 77.37
N GLY A 265 12.55 -22.73 76.89
CA GLY A 265 12.36 -24.16 76.64
C GLY A 265 11.87 -24.56 75.24
N TYR A 266 11.70 -23.63 74.29
CA TYR A 266 11.33 -23.98 72.92
C TYR A 266 11.82 -22.97 71.86
N ALA A 267 12.00 -23.47 70.64
CA ALA A 267 12.20 -22.67 69.43
C ALA A 267 11.25 -23.19 68.35
N GLY A 268 10.56 -22.27 67.67
CA GLY A 268 9.57 -22.62 66.66
C GLY A 268 9.47 -21.56 65.56
N VAL A 269 8.58 -21.80 64.62
CA VAL A 269 8.32 -20.92 63.48
C VAL A 269 6.85 -20.52 63.51
N GLY A 270 6.58 -19.22 63.64
CA GLY A 270 5.24 -18.65 63.59
C GLY A 270 4.90 -18.16 62.19
N TYR A 271 3.70 -18.49 61.71
CA TYR A 271 3.16 -17.95 60.47
C TYR A 271 2.13 -16.87 60.80
N SER A 272 2.38 -15.64 60.34
CA SER A 272 1.46 -14.51 60.47
C SER A 272 0.99 -14.07 59.08
N ALA A 273 -0.32 -14.03 58.90
CA ALA A 273 -0.97 -13.47 57.72
C ALA A 273 -2.04 -12.46 58.18
N ARG A 274 -2.06 -11.28 57.56
CA ARG A 274 -3.18 -10.32 57.71
C ARG A 274 -4.22 -10.62 56.63
N PHE A 275 -5.44 -10.92 57.06
CA PHE A 275 -6.63 -11.09 56.23
C PHE A 275 -7.30 -9.73 55.99
#